data_AF-A0A3D5UW54-F1
#
_entry.id   AF-A0A3D5UW54-F1
#
_cell.length_a   1.000
_cell.length_b   1.000
_cell.length_c   1.000
_cell.angle_alpha   90.00
_cell.angle_beta   90.00
_cell.angle_gamma   90.00
#
_symmetry.space_group_name_H-M   'P 1'
#
loop_
_entity.id
_entity.type
_entity.pdbx_description
1 polymer ?
#
loop_
_entity_poly.entity_id
_entity_poly.type
_entity_poly.pdbx_seq_one_letter_code
_entity_poly.pdbx_strand_id
1 'polypeptide(L)'
;MDEGAPRPLADRLRPKALEEVVGQDHLLGEKGPLGRMLAAGHLSSIILWGPPGTGKTTIARLLADRVGLHFEPMSAIFSGVADLKKIFEAA
;
A
#
# COMPACT_ATOMS: atom_id res chain seq x y z
N MET A 1 9.96 6.56 -22.61
CA MET A 1 9.91 5.09 -22.75
C MET A 1 8.91 4.67 -21.67
N ASP A 2 7.63 4.47 -21.92
CA ASP A 2 7.05 3.43 -22.78
C ASP A 2 5.52 3.71 -22.91
N GLU A 3 5.09 4.52 -23.89
CA GLU A 3 3.70 5.04 -23.96
C GLU A 3 2.71 4.09 -24.67
N GLY A 4 3.12 2.84 -24.93
CA GLY A 4 2.33 1.85 -25.68
C GLY A 4 2.48 0.39 -25.23
N ALA A 5 3.30 0.08 -24.22
CA ALA A 5 3.42 -1.27 -23.70
C ALA A 5 2.18 -1.64 -22.84
N PRO A 6 1.56 -2.81 -23.05
CA PRO A 6 0.46 -3.25 -22.20
C PRO A 6 0.94 -3.34 -20.75
N ARG A 7 0.17 -2.73 -19.83
CA ARG A 7 0.51 -2.77 -18.40
C ARG A 7 0.78 -4.21 -17.96
N PRO A 8 1.85 -4.46 -17.16
CA PRO A 8 2.17 -5.78 -16.66
C PRO A 8 0.95 -6.46 -16.02
N LEU A 9 0.79 -7.77 -16.23
CA LEU A 9 -0.35 -8.52 -15.69
C LEU A 9 -0.47 -8.34 -14.16
N ALA A 10 0.68 -8.31 -13.47
CA ALA A 10 0.73 -8.09 -12.03
C ALA A 10 0.03 -6.78 -11.63
N ASP A 11 0.23 -5.70 -12.37
CA ASP A 11 -0.41 -4.40 -12.09
C ASP A 11 -1.90 -4.41 -12.42
N ARG A 12 -2.29 -5.14 -13.47
CA ARG A 12 -3.70 -5.31 -13.86
C ARG A 12 -4.50 -6.14 -12.85
N LEU A 13 -3.85 -7.12 -12.22
CA LEU A 13 -4.46 -8.03 -11.25
C LEU A 13 -4.35 -7.53 -9.80
N ARG A 14 -3.76 -6.35 -9.55
CA ARG A 14 -3.71 -5.81 -8.18
C ARG A 14 -5.14 -5.63 -7.64
N PRO A 15 -5.43 -6.18 -6.45
CA PRO A 15 -6.63 -5.87 -5.69
C PRO A 15 -6.93 -4.36 -5.64
N LYS A 16 -8.20 -4.01 -5.76
CA LYS A 16 -8.77 -2.66 -5.68
C LYS A 16 -9.49 -2.40 -4.35
N ALA A 17 -9.79 -3.46 -3.61
CA ALA A 17 -10.37 -3.40 -2.28
C ALA A 17 -9.63 -4.35 -1.32
N LEU A 18 -9.69 -4.09 -0.01
CA LEU A 18 -8.99 -4.91 0.99
C LEU A 18 -9.56 -6.33 1.04
N GLU A 19 -10.84 -6.49 0.75
CA GLU A 19 -11.58 -7.75 0.73
C GLU A 19 -11.13 -8.66 -0.43
N GLU A 20 -10.48 -8.10 -1.45
CA GLU A 20 -9.92 -8.85 -2.59
C GLU A 20 -8.51 -9.38 -2.30
N VAL A 21 -7.91 -9.05 -1.16
CA VAL A 21 -6.56 -9.51 -0.79
C VAL A 21 -6.63 -10.94 -0.27
N VAL A 22 -6.04 -11.87 -1.02
CA VAL A 22 -6.03 -13.30 -0.68
C VAL A 22 -4.90 -13.64 0.29
N GLY A 23 -5.21 -14.45 1.32
CA GLY A 23 -4.22 -15.08 2.20
C GLY A 23 -3.69 -14.20 3.33
N GLN A 24 -4.28 -13.01 3.53
CA GLN A 24 -3.87 -12.06 4.58
C GLN A 24 -4.95 -11.85 5.65
N ASP A 25 -5.88 -12.80 5.81
CA ASP A 25 -7.01 -12.72 6.75
C ASP A 25 -6.57 -12.52 8.21
N HIS A 26 -5.43 -13.09 8.58
CA HIS A 26 -4.83 -12.93 9.91
C HIS A 26 -4.41 -11.49 10.21
N LEU A 27 -4.20 -10.65 9.18
CA LEU A 27 -3.90 -9.22 9.30
C LEU A 27 -5.14 -8.34 9.05
N LEU A 28 -5.86 -8.63 7.95
CA LEU A 28 -6.91 -7.78 7.39
C LEU A 28 -8.32 -8.15 7.86
N GLY A 29 -8.54 -9.38 8.33
CA GLY A 29 -9.83 -9.80 8.85
C GLY A 29 -10.24 -9.01 10.10
N GLU A 30 -11.51 -9.11 10.49
CA GLU A 30 -12.11 -8.31 11.58
C GLU A 30 -11.33 -8.37 12.90
N LYS A 31 -10.72 -9.52 13.22
CA LYS A 31 -9.92 -9.74 14.43
C LYS A 31 -8.43 -9.43 14.24
N GLY A 32 -8.00 -9.25 12.99
CA GLY A 32 -6.63 -8.92 12.64
C GLY A 32 -6.24 -7.52 13.15
N PRO A 33 -4.93 -7.26 13.36
CA PRO A 33 -4.46 -5.96 13.82
C PRO A 33 -4.89 -4.83 12.88
N LEU A 34 -4.78 -5.00 11.55
CA LEU A 34 -5.15 -3.96 10.59
C LEU A 34 -6.66 -3.82 10.47
N GLY A 35 -7.40 -4.95 10.48
CA GLY A 35 -8.87 -4.92 10.48
C GLY A 35 -9.45 -4.12 11.67
N ARG A 36 -8.88 -4.29 12.87
CA ARG A 36 -9.28 -3.52 14.05
C ARG A 36 -8.96 -2.03 13.94
N MET A 37 -7.81 -1.67 13.37
CA MET A 37 -7.42 -0.27 13.15
C MET A 37 -8.35 0.42 12.15
N LEU A 38 -8.69 -0.28 11.06
CA LEU A 38 -9.65 0.20 10.07
C LEU A 38 -11.05 0.40 10.67
N ALA A 39 -11.51 -0.54 11.49
CA ALA A 39 -12.80 -0.42 12.18
C ALA A 39 -12.81 0.78 13.16
N ALA A 40 -11.66 1.14 13.73
CA ALA A 40 -11.51 2.32 14.58
C ALA A 40 -11.36 3.64 13.78
N GLY A 41 -11.23 3.58 12.45
CA GLY A 41 -11.07 4.76 11.59
C GLY A 41 -9.72 5.46 11.70
N HIS A 42 -8.71 4.81 12.31
CA HIS A 42 -7.39 5.39 12.51
C HIS A 42 -6.28 4.37 12.19
N LEU A 43 -5.35 4.77 11.32
CA LEU A 43 -4.12 4.01 11.05
C LEU A 43 -2.94 4.64 11.78
N SER A 44 -2.25 3.83 12.60
CA SER A 44 -0.94 4.15 13.14
C SER A 44 0.17 3.85 12.11
N SER A 45 1.39 4.28 12.39
CA SER A 45 2.57 3.91 11.60
C SER A 45 2.75 2.39 11.58
N ILE A 46 2.98 1.82 10.39
CA ILE A 46 3.08 0.38 10.15
C ILE A 46 4.32 0.08 9.31
N ILE A 47 5.02 -1.01 9.65
CA ILE A 47 6.03 -1.63 8.78
C ILE A 47 5.45 -2.96 8.28
N LEU A 48 5.28 -3.10 6.97
CA LEU A 48 4.87 -4.35 6.34
C LEU A 48 6.11 -5.17 5.97
N TRP A 49 6.29 -6.33 6.61
CA TRP A 49 7.45 -7.20 6.39
C TRP A 49 7.03 -8.55 5.80
N GLY A 50 7.80 -9.03 4.81
CA GLY A 50 7.59 -10.34 4.20
C GLY A 50 8.27 -10.49 2.83
N PRO A 51 8.32 -11.72 2.29
CA PRO A 51 8.94 -12.05 0.99
C PRO A 51 8.45 -11.18 -0.19
N PRO A 52 9.19 -11.07 -1.30
CA PRO A 52 8.70 -10.37 -2.50
C PRO A 52 7.38 -11.02 -3.00
N GLY A 53 6.46 -10.20 -3.52
CA GLY A 53 5.18 -10.68 -4.05
C GLY A 53 4.05 -10.92 -3.03
N THR A 54 4.29 -10.76 -1.71
CA THR A 54 3.24 -10.97 -0.68
C THR A 54 2.18 -9.86 -0.58
N GLY A 55 2.20 -8.87 -1.47
CA GLY A 55 1.19 -7.82 -1.52
C GLY A 55 1.44 -6.58 -0.65
N LYS A 56 2.62 -6.43 -0.02
CA LYS A 56 2.95 -5.28 0.86
C LYS A 56 2.57 -3.91 0.28
N THR A 57 3.05 -3.60 -0.92
CA THR A 57 2.77 -2.33 -1.60
C THR A 57 1.28 -2.18 -1.93
N THR A 58 0.64 -3.27 -2.31
CA THR A 58 -0.81 -3.27 -2.59
C THR A 58 -1.61 -3.00 -1.33
N ILE A 59 -1.28 -3.65 -0.21
CA ILE A 59 -1.95 -3.47 1.08
C ILE A 59 -1.77 -2.04 1.57
N ALA A 60 -0.56 -1.48 1.51
CA ALA A 60 -0.30 -0.10 1.95
C ALA A 60 -1.18 0.92 1.20
N ARG A 61 -1.31 0.78 -0.12
CA ARG A 61 -2.20 1.61 -0.94
C ARG A 61 -3.65 1.46 -0.54
N LEU A 62 -4.14 0.22 -0.44
CA LEU A 62 -5.54 -0.06 -0.10
C LEU A 62 -5.93 0.39 1.30
N LEU A 63 -4.99 0.33 2.26
CA LEU A 63 -5.19 0.87 3.60
C LEU A 63 -5.39 2.40 3.54
N ALA A 64 -4.52 3.12 2.84
CA ALA A 64 -4.65 4.57 2.68
C ALA A 64 -5.97 4.95 2.00
N ASP A 65 -6.32 4.27 0.90
CA ASP A 65 -7.60 4.46 0.19
C ASP A 65 -8.80 4.24 1.13
N ARG A 66 -8.74 3.21 1.99
CA ARG A 66 -9.84 2.84 2.89
C ARG A 66 -10.11 3.88 3.99
N VAL A 67 -9.08 4.54 4.50
CA VAL A 67 -9.21 5.59 5.54
C VAL A 67 -9.16 7.01 4.97
N GLY A 68 -9.11 7.17 3.64
CA GLY A 68 -9.10 8.47 2.97
C GLY A 68 -7.81 9.25 3.17
N LEU A 69 -6.67 8.57 3.31
CA LEU A 69 -5.36 9.21 3.42
C LEU A 69 -4.70 9.37 2.04
N HIS A 70 -3.87 10.40 1.89
CA HIS A 70 -2.98 10.54 0.74
C HIS A 70 -1.93 9.43 0.73
N PHE A 71 -1.70 8.81 -0.43
CA PHE A 71 -0.70 7.76 -0.60
C PHE A 71 0.36 8.17 -1.61
N GLU A 72 1.60 8.34 -1.13
CA GLU A 72 2.76 8.64 -1.97
C GLU A 72 3.76 7.46 -1.94
N PRO A 73 3.88 6.67 -3.02
CA PRO A 73 4.84 5.57 -3.07
C PRO A 73 6.26 6.06 -3.33
N MET A 74 7.19 5.74 -2.42
CA MET A 74 8.63 6.01 -2.58
C MET A 74 9.46 4.73 -2.52
N SER A 75 10.52 4.65 -3.33
CA SER A 75 11.49 3.55 -3.29
C SER A 75 12.82 4.02 -2.71
N ALA A 76 13.23 3.44 -1.57
CA ALA A 76 14.52 3.73 -0.95
C ALA A 76 15.75 3.34 -1.82
N ILE A 77 15.56 2.59 -2.90
CA ILE A 77 16.63 2.21 -3.84
C ILE A 77 16.95 3.38 -4.80
N PHE A 78 15.95 4.16 -5.16
CA PHE A 78 16.05 5.21 -6.19
C PHE A 78 15.92 6.63 -5.61
N SER A 79 15.60 6.77 -4.33
CA SER A 79 15.29 8.04 -3.69
C SER A 79 16.32 8.45 -2.64
N GLY A 80 16.76 9.71 -2.70
CA GLY A 80 17.63 10.32 -1.68
C GLY A 80 16.87 11.26 -0.73
N VAL A 81 17.60 11.87 0.20
CA VAL A 81 17.02 12.83 1.17
C VAL A 81 16.34 14.02 0.47
N ALA A 82 16.85 14.43 -0.69
CA ALA A 82 16.27 15.54 -1.45
C ALA A 82 14.88 15.20 -2.00
N ASP A 83 14.65 13.97 -2.45
CA ASP A 83 13.35 13.55 -2.98
C ASP A 83 12.32 13.40 -1.86
N LEU A 84 12.76 12.93 -0.68
CA LEU A 84 11.93 12.87 0.52
C LEU A 84 11.43 14.24 0.97
N LYS A 85 12.30 15.26 0.94
CA LYS A 85 11.90 16.64 1.28
C LYS A 85 10.81 17.18 0.35
N LYS A 86 10.95 16.95 -0.96
CA LYS A 86 9.94 17.39 -1.95
C LYS A 86 8.58 16.75 -1.70
N ILE A 87 8.55 15.47 -1.31
CA ILE A 87 7.31 14.76 -1.01
C ILE A 87 6.62 15.32 0.24
N PHE A 88 7.38 15.72 1.26
CA PHE A 88 6.80 16.39 2.43
C PHE A 88 6.28 17.80 2.14
N GLU A 89 6.84 18.51 1.16
CA GLU A 89 6.37 19.85 0.77
C GLU A 89 5.12 19.81 -0.12
N ALA A 90 4.90 18.71 -0.85
CA ALA A 90 3.78 18.55 -1.77
C ALA A 90 2.49 18.02 -1.13
N ALA A 91 2.56 17.51 0.10
CA ALA A 91 1.46 16.91 0.87
C ALA A 91 0.85 17.90 1.86
#